data_AF-A0A0N8Q4N1-F1
#
_entry.id   AF-A0A0N8Q4N1-F1
#
_cell.length_a   1.000
_cell.length_b   1.000
_cell.length_c   1.000
_cell.angle_alpha   90.00
_cell.angle_beta   90.00
_cell.angle_gamma   90.00
#
_symmetry.space_group_name_H-M   'P 1'
#
loop_
_entity.id
_entity.type
_entity.pdbx_description
1 polymer ?
#
loop_
_entity_poly.entity_id
_entity_poly.type
_entity_poly.pdbx_seq_one_letter_code
_entity_poly.pdbx_strand_id
1 'polypeptide(L)' 'MVLSFPSLEMVELTVYEAPTVIPYIPGVLSFREGGAILSALAQLKISPDVLMFDGQGIAHPLGLGVASHIGVILNVRH' A
#
# COMPACT_ATOMS: atom_id res chain seq x y z
N MET A 1 -9.11 0.51 1.40
CA MET A 1 -10.28 1.15 2.05
C MET A 1 -9.79 2.34 2.85
N VAL A 2 -10.65 3.33 3.06
CA VAL A 2 -10.41 4.47 3.93
C VAL A 2 -11.44 4.43 5.06
N LEU A 3 -10.96 4.60 6.28
CA LEU A 3 -11.78 4.66 7.49
C LEU A 3 -11.69 6.07 8.08
N SER A 4 -12.80 6.56 8.61
CA SER A 4 -12.78 7.76 9.45
C SER A 4 -12.14 7.45 10.82
N PHE A 5 -11.55 8.47 11.45
CA PHE A 5 -11.04 8.37 12.81
C PHE A 5 -11.69 9.47 13.66
N PRO A 6 -12.20 9.18 14.88
CA PRO A 6 -12.03 7.95 15.64
C PRO A 6 -13.10 6.86 15.42
N SER A 7 -14.16 7.11 14.63
CA SER A 7 -15.30 6.19 14.56
C SER A 7 -15.04 4.89 13.80
N LEU A 8 -13.97 4.82 13.00
CA LEU A 8 -13.60 3.67 12.16
C LEU A 8 -14.69 3.28 11.15
N GLU A 9 -15.54 4.23 10.77
CA GLU A 9 -16.55 4.00 9.74
C GLU A 9 -15.88 3.98 8.36
N MET A 10 -16.27 3.03 7.52
CA MET A 10 -15.79 2.98 6.15
C MET A 10 -16.36 4.15 5.35
N VAL A 11 -15.49 5.03 4.86
CA VAL A 11 -15.88 6.19 4.05
C VAL A 11 -15.61 5.98 2.56
N GLU A 12 -14.65 5.11 2.22
CA GLU A 12 -14.34 4.80 0.82
C GLU A 12 -13.73 3.39 0.67
N LEU A 13 -14.05 2.73 -0.44
CA LEU A 13 -13.44 1.46 -0.84
C LEU A 13 -13.09 1.51 -2.33
N THR A 14 -11.82 1.21 -2.63
CA THR A 14 -11.35 0.94 -3.99
C THR A 14 -10.73 -0.44 -4.03
N VAL A 15 -10.87 -1.10 -5.18
CA VAL A 15 -10.27 -2.40 -5.49
C VAL A 15 -9.68 -2.29 -6.89
N TYR A 16 -8.47 -2.80 -7.07
CA TYR A 16 -7.83 -2.88 -8.37
C TYR A 16 -7.27 -4.27 -8.58
N GLU A 17 -7.62 -4.89 -9.70
CA GLU A 17 -7.16 -6.20 -10.11
C GLU A 17 -6.29 -6.06 -11.36
N ALA A 18 -5.14 -6.73 -11.36
CA ALA A 18 -4.26 -6.77 -12.51
C ALA A 18 -3.52 -8.11 -12.58
N PRO A 19 -3.18 -8.59 -13.79
CA PRO A 19 -2.33 -9.75 -13.95
C PRO A 19 -0.97 -9.54 -13.28
N THR A 20 -0.45 -10.59 -12.64
CA THR A 20 0.86 -10.50 -12.05
C THR A 20 1.96 -10.72 -13.08
N VAL A 21 2.69 -9.66 -13.42
CA VAL A 21 3.73 -9.70 -14.47
C VAL A 21 5.14 -9.97 -13.94
N ILE A 22 5.37 -9.85 -12.62
CA ILE A 22 6.65 -10.11 -11.97
C ILE A 22 6.59 -11.47 -11.25
N PRO A 23 7.54 -12.40 -11.49
CA PRO A 23 7.56 -13.69 -10.79
C PRO A 23 7.75 -13.52 -9.29
N TYR A 24 7.38 -14.52 -8.51
CA TYR A 24 7.63 -14.49 -7.08
C TYR A 24 9.13 -14.66 -6.81
N ILE A 25 9.74 -13.64 -6.21
CA ILE A 25 11.14 -13.66 -5.77
C ILE A 25 11.15 -13.33 -4.28
N PRO A 26 11.61 -14.25 -3.41
CA PRO A 26 11.71 -14.01 -1.98
C PRO A 26 12.48 -12.73 -1.66
N GLY A 27 11.96 -11.93 -0.73
CA GLY A 27 12.59 -10.67 -0.30
C GLY A 27 12.27 -9.44 -1.14
N VAL A 28 11.59 -9.57 -2.29
CA VAL A 28 11.17 -8.44 -3.14
C VAL A 28 9.70 -8.53 -3.57
N LEU A 29 8.85 -9.15 -2.73
CA LEU A 29 7.42 -9.29 -2.99
C LEU A 29 6.71 -7.95 -3.26
N SER A 30 7.16 -6.87 -2.63
CA SER A 30 6.59 -5.54 -2.83
C SER A 30 6.68 -5.04 -4.28
N PHE A 31 7.61 -5.54 -5.10
CA PHE A 31 7.66 -5.23 -6.54
C PHE A 31 6.53 -5.91 -7.31
N ARG A 32 6.11 -7.10 -6.86
CA ARG A 32 5.03 -7.88 -7.47
C ARG A 32 3.66 -7.27 -7.18
N GLU A 33 3.48 -6.67 -6.00
CA GLU A 33 2.19 -6.14 -5.53
C GLU A 33 2.07 -4.61 -5.68
N GLY A 34 3.20 -3.90 -5.63
CA GLY A 34 3.22 -2.45 -5.50
C GLY A 34 2.50 -1.71 -6.63
N GLY A 35 2.59 -2.20 -7.87
CA GLY A 35 1.87 -1.59 -9.00
C GLY A 35 0.35 -1.63 -8.83
N ALA A 36 -0.19 -2.75 -8.34
CA ALA A 36 -1.63 -2.88 -8.07
C ALA A 36 -2.06 -2.00 -6.89
N ILE A 37 -1.23 -1.93 -5.84
CA ILE A 37 -1.46 -1.06 -4.68
C ILE A 37 -1.52 0.41 -5.11
N LEU A 38 -0.52 0.89 -5.86
CA LEU A 38 -0.49 2.28 -6.35
C LEU A 38 -1.71 2.59 -7.24
N SER A 39 -2.14 1.64 -8.06
CA SER A 39 -3.31 1.78 -8.92
C SER A 39 -4.63 1.83 -8.15
N ALA A 40 -4.74 1.09 -7.04
CA ALA A 40 -5.90 1.16 -6.15
C ALA A 40 -5.93 2.48 -5.36
N LEU A 41 -4.77 2.97 -4.92
CA LEU A 41 -4.62 4.25 -4.21
C LEU A 41 -4.92 5.43 -5.13
N ALA A 42 -4.53 5.38 -6.40
CA ALA A 42 -4.82 6.42 -7.38
C ALA A 42 -6.32 6.58 -7.69
N GLN A 43 -7.15 5.59 -7.36
CA GLN A 43 -8.60 5.66 -7.51
C GLN A 43 -9.31 6.28 -6.30
N LEU A 44 -8.60 6.46 -5.18
CA LEU A 44 -9.18 7.09 -4.00
C LEU A 44 -9.48 8.56 -4.28
N LYS A 45 -10.67 8.99 -3.89
CA LYS A 45 -11.07 10.40 -3.89
C LYS A 45 -10.65 11.09 -2.60
N ILE A 46 -10.59 10.34 -1.49
CA ILE A 46 -10.14 10.81 -0.19
C ILE A 46 -8.66 10.48 -0.04
N SER A 47 -7.84 11.49 0.24
CA SER A 47 -6.44 11.28 0.61
C SER A 47 -6.36 10.93 2.10
N PRO A 48 -5.95 9.71 2.47
CA PRO A 48 -5.82 9.33 3.88
C PRO A 48 -4.58 9.96 4.51
N ASP A 49 -4.66 10.33 5.78
CA ASP A 49 -3.52 10.85 6.56
C ASP A 49 -2.51 9.74 6.92
N VAL A 50 -3.00 8.49 7.07
CA VAL A 50 -2.20 7.32 7.41
C VAL A 50 -2.57 6.15 6.52
N LEU A 51 -1.56 5.49 5.96
CA LEU A 51 -1.72 4.23 5.23
C LEU A 51 -1.30 3.06 6.11
N MET A 52 -2.17 2.05 6.21
CA MET A 52 -1.90 0.78 6.90
C MET A 52 -1.89 -0.35 5.88
N PHE A 53 -0.86 -1.18 5.94
CA PHE A 53 -0.67 -2.32 5.03
C PHE A 53 -0.62 -3.61 5.84
N ASP A 54 -1.24 -4.67 5.32
CA ASP A 54 -1.02 -6.03 5.80
C ASP A 54 0.32 -6.55 5.25
N GLY A 55 1.41 -6.09 5.88
CA GLY A 55 2.76 -6.39 5.44
C GLY A 55 3.81 -5.61 6.21
N GLN A 56 5.07 -5.99 6.02
CA GLN A 56 6.18 -5.40 6.75
C GLN A 56 6.55 -4.01 6.21
N GLY A 57 7.04 -3.15 7.10
CA GLY A 57 7.77 -1.93 6.77
C GLY A 57 9.27 -2.12 6.97
N ILE A 58 9.84 -1.36 7.92
CA ILE A 58 11.27 -1.40 8.27
C ILE A 58 11.72 -2.74 8.87
N ALA A 59 10.78 -3.52 9.43
CA ALA A 59 11.05 -4.84 10.01
C ALA A 59 11.32 -5.94 8.96
N HIS A 60 11.29 -5.61 7.67
CA HIS A 60 11.75 -6.49 6.61
C HIS A 60 13.29 -6.69 6.67
N PRO A 61 13.85 -7.86 6.29
CA PRO A 61 15.30 -8.09 6.33
C PRO A 61 16.15 -7.06 5.56
N LEU A 62 15.59 -6.46 4.52
CA LEU A 62 16.23 -5.39 3.72
C LEU A 62 15.84 -3.97 4.16
N GLY A 63 15.09 -3.80 5.26
CA GLY A 63 14.56 -2.52 5.71
C GLY A 63 13.47 -1.92 4.79
N LEU A 64 13.08 -2.64 3.73
CA LEU A 64 12.23 -2.14 2.65
C LEU A 64 11.07 -3.10 2.34
N GLY A 65 10.25 -3.39 3.35
CA GLY A 65 8.99 -4.12 3.15
C GLY A 65 7.96 -3.27 2.38
N VAL A 66 6.79 -3.85 2.06
CA VAL A 66 5.75 -3.20 1.25
C VAL A 66 5.31 -1.84 1.82
N ALA A 67 5.13 -1.72 3.13
CA ALA A 67 4.70 -0.47 3.76
C ALA A 67 5.75 0.64 3.58
N SER A 68 7.03 0.31 3.77
CA SER A 68 8.14 1.24 3.58
C SER A 68 8.39 1.57 2.11
N HIS A 69 8.32 0.56 1.23
CA HIS A 69 8.52 0.74 -0.21
C HIS A 69 7.47 1.69 -0.79
N ILE A 70 6.19 1.44 -0.51
CA ILE A 70 5.10 2.31 -0.98
C ILE A 70 5.16 3.68 -0.33
N GLY A 71 5.45 3.76 0.97
CA GLY A 71 5.59 5.04 1.69
C GLY A 71 6.66 5.95 1.08
N VAL A 72 7.81 5.39 0.71
CA VAL A 72 8.88 6.14 0.02
C VAL A 72 8.44 6.62 -1.37
N ILE A 73 7.74 5.78 -2.14
CA ILE A 73 7.25 6.15 -3.49
C ILE A 73 6.25 7.30 -3.42
N LEU A 74 5.28 7.22 -2.50
CA LEU A 74 4.21 8.20 -2.38
C LEU A 74 4.66 9.49 -1.69
N ASN A 75 5.83 9.47 -1.04
CA ASN A 75 6.32 10.58 -0.22
C ASN A 75 5.21 11.11 0.71
N VAL A 76 4.53 10.19 1.41
CA VAL A 76 3.50 10.57 2.38
C VAL A 76 4.21 11.30 3.51
N ARG A 77 4.03 12.63 3.57
CA ARG A 77 4.54 13.45 4.68
C ARG A 77 3.52 13.44 5.80
N HIS A 78 4.01 13.20 7.01
CA HIS A 78 3.29 13.43 8.27
C HIS A 78 2.95 14.90 8.46
#